data_AF-A0A6J8BGJ2-F1
#
_entry.id   AF-A0A6J8BGJ2-F1
#
_cell.length_a   1.000
_cell.length_b   1.000
_cell.length_c   1.000
_cell.angle_alpha   90.00
_cell.angle_beta   90.00
_cell.angle_gamma   90.00
#
_symmetry.space_group_name_H-M   'P 1'
#
loop_
_entity.id
_entity.type
_entity.pdbx_description
1 polymer ?
#
loop_
_entity_poly.entity_id
_entity_poly.type
_entity_poly.pdbx_seq_one_letter_code
_entity_poly.pdbx_strand_id
1 'polypeptide(L)'
;MEFDNTCLHCQHYFDVNNLKTERRRKLMKHSDVDLIETIANCYQLEENLLRKYVEENEDTYVCDACFKSLKTIYNSQKKCKQLTDTLKEKVSNNFKNLTIKLEYVRGNNSVKRNRDCLTPSKTGCTPKGKKFSPPRGSTPQRQQKETAVLTPLPRTQTQSHSQNQSLVLKSRFLNFNQRALVTYIPELKDFRDLVTFHIEHQYSKASEKKSDIVPLGILEKDENITEQMIEVVQHLQQYVPKTNDGKFITILLGGDALSVERGEAASRARMDAITEEDRLEGFTWKSEDWHGHVISLQETFNLLYKGTSSGEKGTLFQLRNLFDRRGVKSQVCVNVKSLIMIH
;
A
#
# COMPACT_ATOMS: atom_id res chain seq x y z
N MET A 1 43.57 15.34 3.86
CA MET A 1 42.77 15.92 4.94
C MET A 1 43.72 16.18 6.07
N GLU A 2 44.08 17.44 6.31
CA GLU A 2 44.91 17.82 7.45
C GLU A 2 43.96 18.03 8.64
N PHE A 3 43.98 17.11 9.61
CA PHE A 3 43.16 17.19 10.82
C PHE A 3 44.04 17.52 12.03
N ASP A 4 44.82 18.58 11.93
CA ASP A 4 45.63 18.99 13.07
C ASP A 4 44.73 19.64 14.13
N ASN A 5 44.70 18.99 15.29
CA ASN A 5 44.07 19.48 16.51
C ASN A 5 42.54 19.64 16.46
N THR A 6 41.86 18.86 15.63
CA THR A 6 40.39 18.85 15.58
C THR A 6 39.81 17.50 15.99
N CYS A 7 38.62 17.51 16.60
CA CYS A 7 37.90 16.29 16.94
C CYS A 7 37.48 15.56 15.65
N LEU A 8 37.85 14.28 15.50
CA LEU A 8 37.51 13.50 14.32
C LEU A 8 35.99 13.43 14.06
N HIS A 9 35.18 13.38 15.14
CA HIS A 9 33.73 13.25 15.03
C HIS A 9 32.99 14.57 14.74
N CYS A 10 33.29 15.65 15.48
CA CYS A 10 32.52 16.90 15.41
C CYS A 10 33.31 18.09 14.88
N GLN A 11 34.57 17.88 14.45
CA GLN A 11 35.48 18.88 13.91
C GLN A 11 35.79 20.07 14.85
N HIS A 12 35.43 19.98 16.13
CA HIS A 12 35.79 21.00 17.11
C HIS A 12 37.31 21.05 17.31
N TYR A 13 37.87 22.25 17.23
CA TYR A 13 39.30 22.51 17.44
C TYR A 13 39.67 22.44 18.93
N PHE A 14 40.85 21.89 19.22
CA PHE A 14 41.47 21.83 20.54
C PHE A 14 42.83 22.52 20.50
N ASP A 15 43.04 23.50 21.38
CA ASP A 15 44.40 23.99 21.60
C ASP A 15 45.18 22.95 22.41
N VAL A 16 46.24 22.38 21.80
CA VAL A 16 47.12 21.35 22.39
C VAL A 16 47.88 21.90 23.59
N ASN A 17 48.15 23.21 23.60
CA ASN A 17 48.94 23.86 24.64
C ASN A 17 48.10 24.25 25.87
N ASN A 18 46.79 24.02 25.84
CA ASN A 18 45.88 24.42 26.91
C ASN A 18 45.41 23.21 27.73
N LEU A 19 45.84 23.17 29.00
CA LEU A 19 45.50 22.11 29.97
C LEU A 19 43.98 21.90 30.16
N LYS A 20 43.14 22.91 29.90
CA LYS A 20 41.68 22.77 30.00
C LYS A 20 41.08 22.01 28.82
N THR A 21 41.63 22.17 27.62
CA THR A 21 41.23 21.42 26.41
C THR A 21 41.83 20.02 26.41
N GLU A 22 43.01 19.85 27.00
CA GLU A 22 43.62 18.53 27.21
C GLU A 22 42.75 17.60 28.07
N ARG A 23 42.13 18.11 29.15
CA ARG A 23 41.18 17.33 29.96
C ARG A 23 39.89 16.95 29.23
N ARG A 24 39.62 17.53 28.06
CA ARG A 24 38.40 17.32 27.25
C ARG A 24 38.61 16.42 26.03
N ARG A 25 39.85 15.97 25.78
CA ARG A 25 40.19 15.04 24.69
C ARG A 25 40.42 13.62 25.21
N LYS A 26 40.05 12.63 24.41
CA LYS A 26 40.49 11.24 24.54
C LYS A 26 41.25 10.86 23.29
N LEU A 27 42.44 10.27 23.49
CA LEU A 27 43.22 9.69 22.42
C LEU A 27 42.47 8.46 21.90
N MET A 28 42.15 8.42 20.60
CA MET A 28 41.71 7.17 19.99
C MET A 28 42.94 6.30 19.82
N LYS A 29 42.95 5.16 20.50
CA LYS A 29 43.96 4.14 20.28
C LYS A 29 43.49 3.20 19.19
N HIS A 30 44.43 2.55 18.53
CA HIS A 30 44.13 1.48 17.57
C HIS A 30 43.22 0.37 18.15
N SER A 31 43.31 0.15 19.47
CA SER A 31 42.46 -0.78 20.22
C SER A 31 40.98 -0.37 20.31
N ASP A 32 40.60 0.86 19.97
CA ASP A 32 39.22 1.36 20.00
C ASP A 32 38.45 1.00 18.71
N VAL A 33 38.62 -0.26 18.28
CA VAL A 33 38.07 -0.81 17.03
C VAL A 33 36.55 -0.59 16.91
N ASP A 34 35.83 -0.79 18.02
CA ASP A 34 34.38 -0.59 18.12
C ASP A 34 33.96 0.86 17.80
N LEU A 35 34.79 1.84 18.16
CA LEU A 35 34.52 3.26 17.97
C LEU A 35 34.76 3.67 16.52
N ILE A 36 35.82 3.13 15.91
CA ILE A 36 36.18 3.31 14.50
C ILE A 36 35.07 2.75 13.60
N GLU A 37 34.58 1.54 13.88
CA GLU A 37 33.46 0.93 13.14
C GLU A 37 32.18 1.76 13.29
N THR A 38 31.88 2.26 14.50
CA THR A 38 30.71 3.11 14.74
C THR A 38 30.78 4.42 13.94
N ILE A 39 31.94 5.07 13.91
CA ILE A 39 32.15 6.30 13.12
C ILE A 39 32.03 5.99 11.63
N ALA A 40 32.67 4.93 11.12
CA ALA A 40 32.58 4.54 9.72
C ALA A 40 31.12 4.32 9.29
N ASN A 41 30.33 3.64 10.11
CA ASN A 41 28.90 3.41 9.87
C ASN A 41 28.08 4.71 9.92
N CYS A 42 28.37 5.63 10.86
CA CYS A 42 27.65 6.91 10.95
C CYS A 42 27.87 7.79 9.72
N TYR A 43 29.05 7.76 9.11
CA TYR A 43 29.42 8.63 7.99
C TYR A 43 29.48 7.90 6.63
N GLN A 44 29.09 6.62 6.58
CA GLN A 44 29.18 5.77 5.38
C GLN A 44 30.59 5.75 4.77
N LEU A 45 31.61 5.79 5.61
CA LEU A 45 33.01 5.76 5.18
C LEU A 45 33.50 4.32 5.06
N GLU A 46 34.44 4.07 4.15
CA GLU A 46 35.11 2.77 4.10
C GLU A 46 35.94 2.56 5.37
N GLU A 47 35.58 1.53 6.13
CA GLU A 47 36.19 1.19 7.42
C GLU A 47 37.72 1.00 7.32
N ASN A 48 38.19 0.43 6.22
CA ASN A 48 39.61 0.19 5.95
C ASN A 48 40.41 1.48 5.84
N LEU A 49 39.83 2.54 5.27
CA LEU A 49 40.49 3.84 5.15
C LEU A 49 40.57 4.55 6.51
N LEU A 50 39.52 4.44 7.33
CA LEU A 50 39.51 5.04 8.66
C LEU A 50 40.50 4.35 9.61
N ARG A 51 40.62 3.02 9.53
CA ARG A 51 41.60 2.23 10.28
C ARG A 51 43.04 2.60 9.89
N LYS A 52 43.32 2.64 8.59
CA LYS A 52 44.63 3.04 8.06
C LYS A 52 44.99 4.47 8.46
N TYR A 53 44.02 5.38 8.48
CA TYR A 53 44.23 6.74 8.96
C TYR A 53 44.60 6.81 10.44
N VAL A 54 43.93 6.04 11.30
CA VAL A 54 44.25 5.96 12.74
C VAL A 54 45.60 5.26 12.99
N GLU A 55 46.01 4.34 12.12
CA GLU A 55 47.35 3.72 12.14
C GLU A 55 48.46 4.70 11.75
N GLU A 56 48.22 5.52 10.73
CA GLU A 56 49.19 6.47 10.18
C GLU A 56 49.33 7.74 11.05
N ASN A 57 48.33 8.05 11.88
CA ASN A 57 48.32 9.24 12.74
C ASN A 57 48.28 8.83 14.21
N GLU A 58 49.43 8.87 14.89
CA GLU A 58 49.60 8.49 16.31
C GLU A 58 48.67 9.30 17.25
N ASP A 59 48.24 10.49 16.84
CA ASP A 59 47.52 11.47 17.67
C ASP A 59 46.13 11.83 17.13
N THR A 60 45.28 10.83 16.87
CA THR A 60 43.88 11.09 16.48
C THR A 60 43.00 11.29 17.72
N TYR A 61 42.31 12.44 17.81
CA TYR A 61 41.54 12.82 19.01
C TYR A 61 40.03 12.80 18.81
N VAL A 62 39.32 12.38 19.85
CA VAL A 62 37.86 12.52 19.96
C VAL A 62 37.52 13.28 21.24
N CYS A 63 36.56 14.21 21.13
CA CYS A 63 36.07 14.99 22.27
C CYS A 63 35.38 14.08 23.31
N ASP A 64 35.51 14.33 24.62
CA ASP A 64 34.90 13.46 25.64
C ASP A 64 33.37 13.36 25.51
N ALA A 65 32.70 14.44 25.08
CA ALA A 65 31.28 14.43 24.78
C ALA A 65 30.95 13.51 23.58
N CYS A 66 31.75 13.59 22.51
CA CYS A 66 31.64 12.78 21.31
C CYS A 66 31.88 11.31 21.64
N PHE A 67 32.89 11.03 22.46
CA PHE A 67 33.20 9.70 22.95
C PHE A 67 32.04 9.10 23.75
N LYS A 68 31.43 9.87 24.66
CA LYS A 68 30.23 9.44 25.42
C LYS A 68 29.05 9.15 24.51
N SER A 69 28.79 10.02 23.52
CA SER A 69 27.72 9.84 22.53
C SER A 69 27.94 8.59 21.68
N LEU A 70 29.14 8.42 21.13
CA LEU A 70 29.50 7.23 20.34
C LEU A 70 29.40 5.94 21.15
N LYS A 71 29.85 5.94 22.42
CA LYS A 71 29.70 4.78 23.32
C LYS A 71 28.22 4.43 23.57
N THR A 72 27.35 5.42 23.61
CA THR A 72 25.90 5.24 23.80
C THR A 72 25.26 4.64 22.55
N ILE A 73 25.67 5.10 21.37
CA ILE A 73 25.25 4.57 20.07
C ILE A 73 25.70 3.11 19.93
N TYR A 74 26.97 2.82 20.20
CA TYR A 74 27.53 1.46 20.17
C TYR A 74 26.75 0.50 21.09
N ASN A 75 26.52 0.89 22.34
CA ASN A 75 25.76 0.06 23.28
C ASN A 75 24.32 -0.19 22.82
N SER A 76 23.69 0.80 22.18
CA SER A 76 22.36 0.66 21.60
C SER A 76 22.37 -0.30 20.41
N GLN A 77 23.34 -0.19 19.50
CA GLN A 77 23.50 -1.11 18.37
C GLN A 77 23.75 -2.55 18.83
N LYS A 78 24.59 -2.74 19.85
CA LYS A 78 24.85 -4.06 20.45
C LYS A 78 23.57 -4.69 21.04
N LYS A 79 22.76 -3.90 21.76
CA LYS A 79 21.46 -4.36 22.27
C LYS A 79 20.49 -4.73 21.14
N CYS A 80 20.43 -3.91 20.09
CA CYS A 80 19.59 -4.19 18.92
C CYS A 80 20.00 -5.49 18.21
N LYS A 81 21.32 -5.74 18.07
CA LYS A 81 21.84 -6.98 17.50
C LYS A 81 21.46 -8.19 18.35
N GLN A 82 21.65 -8.13 19.66
CA GLN A 82 21.25 -9.18 20.60
C GLN A 82 19.74 -9.49 20.55
N LEU A 83 18.90 -8.46 20.47
CA LEU A 83 17.45 -8.63 20.33
C LEU A 83 17.09 -9.28 18.98
N THR A 84 17.76 -8.86 17.91
CA THR A 84 17.56 -9.42 16.56
C THR A 84 17.94 -10.90 16.52
N ASP A 85 19.06 -11.27 17.14
CA ASP A 85 19.52 -12.67 17.19
C ASP A 85 18.58 -13.53 18.05
N THR A 86 18.11 -12.99 19.19
CA THR A 86 17.09 -13.65 20.02
C THR A 86 15.77 -13.85 19.27
N LEU A 87 15.35 -12.87 18.47
CA LEU A 87 14.15 -12.97 17.62
C LEU A 87 14.33 -14.02 16.52
N LYS A 88 15.48 -14.04 15.84
CA LYS A 88 15.80 -15.08 14.84
C LYS A 88 15.77 -16.47 15.44
N GLU A 89 16.31 -16.65 16.64
CA GLU A 89 16.28 -17.92 17.37
C GLU A 89 14.84 -18.34 17.72
N LYS A 90 14.03 -17.42 18.27
CA LYS A 90 12.61 -17.68 18.58
C LYS A 90 11.80 -18.02 17.33
N VAL A 91 12.03 -17.32 16.22
CA VAL A 91 11.37 -17.61 14.94
C VAL A 91 11.79 -18.98 14.41
N SER A 92 13.09 -19.30 14.44
CA SER A 92 13.60 -20.61 14.02
C SER A 92 13.01 -21.76 14.85
N ASN A 93 12.94 -21.59 16.17
CA ASN A 93 12.35 -22.57 17.08
C ASN A 93 10.84 -22.74 16.86
N ASN A 94 10.10 -21.65 16.60
CA ASN A 94 8.69 -21.73 16.23
C ASN A 94 8.46 -22.43 14.90
N PHE A 95 9.31 -22.20 13.89
CA PHE A 95 9.24 -22.93 12.61
C PHE A 95 9.51 -24.43 12.78
N LYS A 96 10.51 -24.83 13.59
CA LYS A 96 10.75 -26.24 13.90
C LYS A 96 9.55 -26.90 14.59
N ASN A 97 8.92 -26.22 15.54
CA ASN A 97 7.73 -26.72 16.22
C ASN A 97 6.50 -26.84 15.29
N LEU A 98 6.38 -25.98 14.29
CA LEU A 98 5.35 -26.06 13.23
C LEU A 98 5.60 -27.23 12.28
N THR A 99 6.85 -27.49 11.89
CA THR A 99 7.21 -28.65 11.05
C THR A 99 6.93 -29.97 11.77
N ILE A 100 7.27 -30.08 13.06
CA ILE A 100 6.97 -31.26 13.89
C ILE A 100 5.45 -31.49 14.00
N LYS A 101 4.64 -30.44 14.16
CA LYS A 101 3.17 -30.57 14.16
C LYS A 101 2.61 -31.00 12.80
N LEU A 102 3.18 -30.54 11.69
CA LEU A 102 2.75 -30.92 10.34
C LEU A 102 3.11 -32.37 9.99
N GLU A 103 4.25 -32.89 10.47
CA GLU A 103 4.60 -34.30 10.33
C GLU A 103 3.70 -35.22 11.16
N TYR A 104 3.35 -34.81 12.38
CA TYR A 104 2.39 -35.53 13.23
C TYR A 104 0.98 -35.60 12.60
N VAL A 105 0.55 -34.54 11.90
CA VAL A 105 -0.76 -34.52 11.19
C VAL A 105 -0.74 -35.34 9.89
N ARG A 106 0.42 -35.49 9.22
CA ARG A 106 0.53 -36.32 8.01
C ARG A 106 0.55 -37.83 8.28
N GLY A 107 0.90 -38.26 9.50
CA GLY A 107 0.92 -39.68 9.87
C GLY A 107 -0.45 -40.34 10.06
N ASN A 108 -1.52 -39.55 10.30
CA ASN A 108 -2.81 -40.09 10.76
C ASN A 108 -4.00 -39.94 9.79
N ASN A 109 -3.80 -39.43 8.56
CA ASN A 109 -4.89 -39.24 7.60
C ASN A 109 -4.79 -40.17 6.38
N SER A 110 -5.01 -41.46 6.61
CA SER A 110 -5.39 -42.44 5.59
C SER A 110 -6.88 -42.80 5.73
N VAL A 111 -7.77 -41.81 5.56
CA VAL A 111 -9.23 -42.04 5.51
C VAL A 111 -9.76 -41.69 4.13
N LYS A 112 -10.50 -42.65 3.56
CA LYS A 112 -11.10 -42.69 2.23
C LYS A 112 -11.89 -41.40 1.92
N ARG A 113 -11.59 -40.77 0.77
CA ARG A 113 -12.39 -39.65 0.25
C ARG A 113 -13.68 -40.19 -0.35
N ASN A 114 -14.81 -39.91 0.30
CA ASN A 114 -16.12 -40.02 -0.32
C ASN A 114 -16.38 -38.73 -1.12
N ARG A 115 -16.57 -38.85 -2.43
CA ARG A 115 -17.00 -37.76 -3.29
C ARG A 115 -18.51 -37.66 -3.16
N ASP A 116 -18.99 -36.77 -2.32
CA ASP A 116 -20.33 -36.20 -2.42
C ASP A 116 -20.35 -34.86 -1.68
N CYS A 117 -21.19 -33.94 -2.17
CA CYS A 117 -21.53 -32.63 -1.59
C CYS A 117 -20.67 -31.43 -2.00
N LEU A 118 -20.91 -30.91 -3.21
CA LEU A 118 -21.00 -29.46 -3.45
C LEU A 118 -22.12 -29.19 -4.46
N THR A 119 -23.34 -29.08 -3.97
CA THR A 119 -24.42 -28.35 -4.65
C THR A 119 -24.72 -27.08 -3.84
N PRO A 120 -24.80 -25.90 -4.48
CA PRO A 120 -25.12 -24.67 -3.78
C PRO A 120 -26.60 -24.63 -3.40
N SER A 121 -26.86 -24.28 -2.14
CA SER A 121 -28.17 -24.04 -1.57
C SER A 121 -28.86 -22.87 -2.25
N LYS A 122 -30.11 -23.09 -2.68
CA LYS A 122 -31.01 -22.10 -3.25
C LYS A 122 -31.31 -20.99 -2.24
N THR A 123 -30.78 -19.80 -2.44
CA THR A 123 -31.36 -18.58 -1.86
C THR A 123 -32.42 -18.05 -2.81
N GLY A 124 -33.68 -18.07 -2.36
CA GLY A 124 -34.82 -17.59 -3.11
C GLY A 124 -34.87 -16.08 -3.13
N CYS A 125 -34.61 -15.47 -4.29
CA CYS A 125 -35.03 -14.13 -4.68
C CYS A 125 -34.97 -14.02 -6.20
N THR A 126 -36.01 -14.49 -6.90
CA THR A 126 -36.26 -14.12 -8.31
C THR A 126 -37.76 -13.90 -8.52
N PRO A 127 -38.18 -12.82 -9.21
CA PRO A 127 -39.58 -12.64 -9.61
C PRO A 127 -39.94 -13.65 -10.71
N LYS A 128 -41.15 -14.21 -10.61
CA LYS A 128 -41.72 -15.14 -11.60
C LYS A 128 -41.93 -14.42 -12.94
N GLY A 129 -41.41 -14.98 -14.03
CA GLY A 129 -41.87 -14.59 -15.37
C GLY A 129 -41.06 -15.11 -16.55
N LYS A 130 -41.72 -15.93 -17.38
CA LYS A 130 -41.44 -16.30 -18.78
C LYS A 130 -40.29 -17.30 -19.05
N LYS A 131 -40.70 -18.52 -19.41
CA LYS A 131 -39.88 -19.54 -20.07
C LYS A 131 -39.57 -19.08 -21.49
N PHE A 132 -38.30 -18.99 -21.84
CA PHE A 132 -37.82 -18.92 -23.22
C PHE A 132 -37.04 -20.20 -23.51
N SER A 133 -37.48 -20.97 -24.50
CA SER A 133 -36.74 -22.13 -25.02
C SER A 133 -35.80 -21.66 -26.13
N PRO A 134 -34.51 -22.02 -26.13
CA PRO A 134 -33.64 -21.71 -27.27
C PRO A 134 -33.84 -22.71 -28.41
N PRO A 135 -33.80 -22.28 -29.69
CA PRO A 135 -33.79 -23.19 -30.83
C PRO A 135 -32.43 -23.86 -30.98
N ARG A 136 -32.46 -25.13 -31.42
CA ARG A 136 -31.28 -25.89 -31.85
C ARG A 136 -30.80 -25.34 -33.20
N GLY A 137 -29.55 -24.92 -33.28
CA GLY A 137 -28.92 -24.49 -34.53
C GLY A 137 -27.40 -24.55 -34.46
N SER A 138 -26.84 -25.46 -35.25
CA SER A 138 -25.51 -25.45 -35.90
C SER A 138 -24.31 -24.81 -35.18
N THR A 139 -23.36 -25.66 -34.82
CA THR A 139 -21.96 -25.37 -34.49
C THR A 139 -21.28 -24.52 -35.59
N PRO A 140 -20.70 -23.35 -35.28
CA PRO A 140 -19.79 -22.67 -36.20
C PRO A 140 -18.37 -23.25 -36.08
N GLN A 141 -17.78 -23.56 -37.22
CA GLN A 141 -16.38 -23.98 -37.37
C GLN A 141 -15.43 -22.94 -36.78
N ARG A 142 -14.54 -23.41 -35.90
CA ARG A 142 -13.42 -22.68 -35.33
C ARG A 142 -12.38 -22.40 -36.43
N GLN A 143 -12.46 -21.24 -37.07
CA GLN A 143 -11.36 -20.73 -37.88
C GLN A 143 -10.17 -20.43 -36.96
N GLN A 144 -9.06 -21.12 -37.20
CA GLN A 144 -7.78 -20.87 -36.54
C GLN A 144 -7.26 -19.52 -37.04
N LYS A 145 -7.27 -18.49 -36.17
CA LYS A 145 -6.47 -17.29 -36.38
C LYS A 145 -5.05 -17.58 -35.93
N GLU A 146 -4.09 -17.46 -36.86
CA GLU A 146 -2.66 -17.39 -36.58
C GLU A 146 -2.41 -16.28 -35.55
N THR A 147 -1.86 -16.68 -34.39
CA THR A 147 -1.29 -15.77 -33.41
C THR A 147 -0.06 -15.10 -34.01
N ALA A 148 -0.16 -13.80 -34.29
CA ALA A 148 0.99 -12.96 -34.56
C ALA A 148 1.94 -13.02 -33.35
N VAL A 149 3.16 -13.49 -33.60
CA VAL A 149 4.25 -13.51 -32.63
C VAL A 149 4.60 -12.06 -32.29
N LEU A 150 4.19 -11.61 -31.10
CA LEU A 150 4.65 -10.35 -30.52
C LEU A 150 6.17 -10.40 -30.41
N THR A 151 6.86 -9.60 -31.21
CA THR A 151 8.29 -9.40 -31.11
C THR A 151 8.57 -8.69 -29.77
N PRO A 152 9.32 -9.29 -28.83
CA PRO A 152 9.57 -8.67 -27.54
C PRO A 152 10.44 -7.43 -27.70
N LEU A 153 9.98 -6.30 -27.13
CA LEU A 153 10.72 -5.04 -27.07
C LEU A 153 12.10 -5.22 -26.38
N PRO A 154 13.11 -4.40 -26.73
CA PRO A 154 14.47 -4.53 -26.22
C PRO A 154 14.54 -4.42 -24.67
N ARG A 155 15.15 -5.44 -24.06
CA ARG A 155 15.19 -5.73 -22.62
C ARG A 155 15.96 -4.73 -21.74
N THR A 156 16.61 -3.72 -22.33
CA THR A 156 17.60 -2.88 -21.64
C THR A 156 17.01 -1.61 -21.02
N GLN A 157 15.89 -1.10 -21.51
CA GLN A 157 15.23 0.09 -20.91
C GLN A 157 14.24 -0.24 -19.78
N THR A 158 13.73 -1.47 -19.72
CA THR A 158 12.73 -1.88 -18.72
C THR A 158 13.32 -2.30 -17.37
N GLN A 159 14.61 -2.62 -17.30
CA GLN A 159 15.25 -3.08 -16.06
C GLN A 159 15.64 -1.94 -15.11
N SER A 160 16.07 -0.78 -15.62
CA SER A 160 16.42 0.37 -14.77
C SER A 160 15.18 1.02 -14.13
N HIS A 161 14.05 1.04 -14.82
CA HIS A 161 12.79 1.57 -14.29
C HIS A 161 12.20 0.66 -13.19
N SER A 162 12.31 -0.67 -13.33
CA SER A 162 11.78 -1.62 -12.32
C SER A 162 12.61 -1.66 -11.03
N GLN A 163 13.94 -1.50 -11.12
CA GLN A 163 14.81 -1.45 -9.94
C GLN A 163 14.52 -0.21 -9.08
N ASN A 164 14.37 0.97 -9.70
CA ASN A 164 14.04 2.20 -8.98
C ASN A 164 12.64 2.14 -8.33
N GLN A 165 11.64 1.59 -9.00
CA GLN A 165 10.31 1.38 -8.42
C GLN A 165 10.33 0.42 -7.22
N SER A 166 11.15 -0.64 -7.28
CA SER A 166 11.28 -1.60 -6.19
C SER A 166 11.87 -0.99 -4.91
N LEU A 167 12.78 -0.03 -5.04
CA LEU A 167 13.39 0.68 -3.92
C LEU A 167 12.39 1.64 -3.25
N VAL A 168 11.61 2.37 -4.05
CA VAL A 168 10.53 3.25 -3.55
C VAL A 168 9.44 2.45 -2.84
N LEU A 169 9.10 1.26 -3.35
CA LEU A 169 8.14 0.38 -2.68
C LEU A 169 8.67 -0.13 -1.35
N LYS A 170 9.94 -0.55 -1.29
CA LYS A 170 10.57 -1.00 -0.05
C LYS A 170 10.59 0.10 1.02
N SER A 171 10.92 1.33 0.65
CA SER A 171 10.92 2.45 1.61
C SER A 171 9.53 2.78 2.14
N ARG A 172 8.49 2.74 1.29
CA ARG A 172 7.09 2.89 1.72
C ARG A 172 6.63 1.75 2.62
N PHE A 173 7.03 0.52 2.33
CA PHE A 173 6.69 -0.65 3.15
C PHE A 173 7.35 -0.59 4.53
N LEU A 174 8.57 -0.04 4.61
CA LEU A 174 9.26 0.18 5.87
C LEU A 174 8.50 1.17 6.78
N ASN A 175 7.99 2.28 6.22
CA ASN A 175 7.13 3.22 6.96
C ASN A 175 5.86 2.53 7.51
N PHE A 176 5.25 1.64 6.72
CA PHE A 176 4.08 0.88 7.17
C PHE A 176 4.41 -0.05 8.35
N ASN A 177 5.50 -0.80 8.24
CA ASN A 177 5.96 -1.69 9.32
C ASN A 177 6.30 -0.90 10.59
N GLN A 178 6.94 0.26 10.48
CA GLN A 178 7.22 1.13 11.62
C GLN A 178 5.94 1.57 12.34
N ARG A 179 4.89 1.94 11.61
CA ARG A 179 3.57 2.29 12.19
C ARG A 179 2.98 1.10 12.95
N ALA A 180 3.01 -0.08 12.37
CA ALA A 180 2.51 -1.29 13.01
C ALA A 180 3.29 -1.60 14.30
N LEU A 181 4.62 -1.53 14.26
CA LEU A 181 5.48 -1.80 15.42
C LEU A 181 5.20 -0.83 16.57
N VAL A 182 5.15 0.49 16.33
CA VAL A 182 4.86 1.48 17.38
C VAL A 182 3.42 1.35 17.91
N THR A 183 2.46 0.96 17.06
CA THR A 183 1.05 0.83 17.47
C THR A 183 0.84 -0.39 18.36
N TYR A 184 1.48 -1.53 18.03
CA TYR A 184 1.20 -2.81 18.67
C TYR A 184 2.24 -3.26 19.71
N ILE A 185 3.46 -2.70 19.70
CA ILE A 185 4.52 -3.04 20.67
C ILE A 185 4.61 -1.91 21.70
N PRO A 186 4.18 -2.13 22.96
CA PRO A 186 4.15 -1.12 24.01
C PRO A 186 5.51 -0.45 24.25
N GLU A 187 6.60 -1.21 24.15
CA GLU A 187 7.97 -0.77 24.37
C GLU A 187 8.48 0.18 23.28
N LEU A 188 7.81 0.24 22.13
CA LEU A 188 8.17 1.12 21.00
C LEU A 188 7.29 2.36 20.89
N LYS A 189 6.35 2.56 21.82
CA LYS A 189 5.44 3.72 21.81
C LYS A 189 6.17 5.06 21.92
N ASP A 190 7.29 5.09 22.62
CA ASP A 190 8.11 6.29 22.81
C ASP A 190 8.71 6.79 21.48
N PHE A 191 8.78 5.94 20.44
CA PHE A 191 9.28 6.32 19.12
C PHE A 191 8.17 6.78 18.18
N ARG A 192 6.94 7.00 18.65
CA ARG A 192 5.81 7.41 17.81
C ARG A 192 6.06 8.70 17.05
N ASP A 193 6.77 9.64 17.68
CA ASP A 193 7.06 10.94 17.10
C ASP A 193 8.12 10.87 15.99
N LEU A 194 8.89 9.77 15.93
CA LEU A 194 9.90 9.53 14.89
C LEU A 194 9.33 8.78 13.67
N VAL A 195 8.10 8.28 13.75
CA VAL A 195 7.49 7.48 12.67
C VAL A 195 6.64 8.36 11.76
N THR A 196 6.96 8.33 10.47
CA THR A 196 6.21 9.03 9.43
C THR A 196 4.84 8.37 9.18
N PHE A 197 3.78 8.96 9.74
CA PHE A 197 2.39 8.48 9.59
C PHE A 197 1.77 8.79 8.23
N HIS A 198 2.18 9.88 7.59
CA HIS A 198 1.72 10.24 6.25
C HIS A 198 2.90 10.17 5.28
N ILE A 199 2.79 9.32 4.25
CA ILE A 199 3.82 9.30 3.19
C ILE A 199 3.51 10.48 2.28
N GLU A 200 4.30 11.54 2.36
CA GLU A 200 4.16 12.68 1.46
C GLU A 200 4.37 12.24 0.01
N HIS A 201 3.33 12.40 -0.80
CA HIS A 201 3.42 12.41 -2.25
C HIS A 201 3.55 13.85 -2.78
N GLN A 202 4.03 13.99 -4.02
CA GLN A 202 4.24 15.28 -4.69
C GLN A 202 2.98 16.18 -4.75
N TYR A 203 1.79 15.61 -4.59
CA TYR A 203 0.51 16.32 -4.60
C TYR A 203 -0.19 16.35 -3.24
N SER A 204 0.48 15.99 -2.13
CA SER A 204 -0.18 15.86 -0.81
C SER A 204 -0.87 17.14 -0.38
N LYS A 205 -0.20 18.29 -0.58
CA LYS A 205 -0.75 19.62 -0.29
C LYS A 205 -1.98 19.95 -1.13
N ALA A 206 -2.03 19.46 -2.37
CA ALA A 206 -3.18 19.65 -3.25
C ALA A 206 -4.33 18.71 -2.85
N SER A 207 -4.03 17.46 -2.52
CA SER A 207 -5.01 16.46 -2.08
C SER A 207 -5.53 16.68 -0.65
N GLU A 208 -4.82 17.47 0.17
CA GLU A 208 -5.29 17.90 1.50
C GLU A 208 -6.44 18.91 1.41
N LYS A 209 -6.51 19.67 0.32
CA LYS A 209 -7.63 20.58 0.07
C LYS A 209 -8.91 19.77 -0.12
N LYS A 210 -9.97 20.13 0.62
CA LYS A 210 -11.29 19.53 0.47
C LYS A 210 -11.79 19.76 -0.96
N SER A 211 -12.18 18.70 -1.65
CA SER A 211 -12.76 18.79 -2.99
C SER A 211 -14.15 19.43 -2.94
N ASP A 212 -14.43 20.28 -3.93
CA ASP A 212 -15.76 20.82 -4.16
C ASP A 212 -16.58 19.86 -5.01
N ILE A 213 -17.75 19.46 -4.52
CA ILE A 213 -18.66 18.58 -5.22
C ILE A 213 -19.66 19.45 -5.98
N VAL A 214 -19.59 19.42 -7.31
CA VAL A 214 -20.50 20.17 -8.18
C VAL A 214 -21.48 19.20 -8.83
N PRO A 215 -22.80 19.33 -8.62
CA PRO A 215 -23.78 18.50 -9.31
C PRO A 215 -23.82 18.89 -10.80
N LEU A 216 -23.57 17.92 -11.68
CA LEU A 216 -23.55 18.14 -13.14
C LEU A 216 -24.95 18.16 -13.79
N GLY A 217 -26.01 17.96 -12.99
CA GLY A 217 -27.39 17.90 -13.45
C GLY A 217 -27.86 16.49 -13.81
N ILE A 218 -29.11 16.38 -14.26
CA ILE A 218 -29.72 15.13 -14.73
C ILE A 218 -29.80 15.19 -16.25
N LEU A 219 -29.25 14.19 -16.92
CA LEU A 219 -29.46 13.98 -18.35
C LEU A 219 -30.66 13.05 -18.54
N GLU A 220 -31.64 13.46 -19.33
CA GLU A 220 -32.80 12.65 -19.69
C GLU A 220 -32.42 11.61 -20.76
N LYS A 221 -31.47 10.73 -20.42
CA LYS A 221 -30.90 9.72 -21.31
C LYS A 221 -30.80 8.38 -20.58
N ASP A 222 -31.10 7.31 -21.28
CA ASP A 222 -31.08 5.96 -20.77
C ASP A 222 -29.75 5.27 -21.12
N GLU A 223 -28.94 4.97 -20.11
CA GLU A 223 -27.68 4.25 -20.24
C GLU A 223 -27.86 2.85 -20.86
N ASN A 224 -29.05 2.25 -20.75
CA ASN A 224 -29.33 0.94 -21.36
C ASN A 224 -29.35 1.00 -22.89
N ILE A 225 -29.53 2.19 -23.49
CA ILE A 225 -29.61 2.38 -24.93
C ILE A 225 -28.27 2.92 -25.42
N THR A 226 -27.55 2.15 -26.23
CA THR A 226 -26.18 2.50 -26.68
C THR A 226 -26.08 3.88 -27.32
N GLU A 227 -27.05 4.27 -28.15
CA GLU A 227 -27.08 5.60 -28.78
C GLU A 227 -27.17 6.72 -27.73
N GLN A 228 -28.02 6.55 -26.73
CA GLN A 228 -28.17 7.52 -25.65
C GLN A 228 -26.97 7.51 -24.72
N MET A 229 -26.33 6.35 -24.51
CA MET A 229 -25.07 6.26 -23.77
C MET A 229 -23.95 7.00 -24.49
N ILE A 230 -23.87 6.94 -25.83
CA ILE A 230 -22.93 7.73 -26.62
C ILE A 230 -23.16 9.23 -26.37
N GLU A 231 -24.42 9.69 -26.43
CA GLU A 231 -24.77 11.09 -26.15
C GLU A 231 -24.38 11.52 -24.71
N VAL A 232 -24.56 10.63 -23.72
CA VAL A 232 -24.12 10.87 -22.34
C VAL A 232 -22.61 11.05 -22.30
N VAL A 233 -21.84 10.15 -22.91
CA VAL A 233 -20.38 10.22 -22.92
C VAL A 233 -19.88 11.46 -23.66
N GLN A 234 -20.50 11.82 -24.79
CA GLN A 234 -20.23 13.06 -25.52
C GLN A 234 -20.48 14.29 -24.66
N HIS A 235 -21.60 14.32 -23.92
CA HIS A 235 -21.88 15.40 -22.97
C HIS A 235 -20.79 15.48 -21.88
N LEU A 236 -20.27 14.35 -21.41
CA LEU A 236 -19.22 14.32 -20.41
C LEU A 236 -17.85 14.77 -20.94
N GLN A 237 -17.59 14.68 -22.24
CA GLN A 237 -16.29 15.08 -22.83
C GLN A 237 -15.96 16.55 -22.60
N GLN A 238 -16.96 17.41 -22.40
CA GLN A 238 -16.74 18.83 -22.07
C GLN A 238 -15.94 19.04 -20.77
N TYR A 239 -15.94 18.05 -19.88
CA TYR A 239 -15.22 18.09 -18.60
C TYR A 239 -13.83 17.46 -18.67
N VAL A 240 -13.47 16.83 -19.79
CA VAL A 240 -12.16 16.20 -19.94
C VAL A 240 -11.13 17.28 -20.28
N PRO A 241 -10.10 17.49 -19.43
CA PRO A 241 -9.08 18.48 -19.71
C PRO A 241 -8.26 18.09 -20.94
N LYS A 242 -7.89 19.09 -21.75
CA LYS A 242 -7.01 18.93 -22.91
C LYS A 242 -5.63 19.47 -22.58
N THR A 243 -4.61 18.81 -23.12
CA THR A 243 -3.21 19.28 -23.08
C THR A 243 -3.06 20.50 -24.00
N ASN A 244 -1.99 21.28 -23.85
CA ASN A 244 -1.66 22.39 -24.76
C ASN A 244 -1.61 21.96 -26.24
N ASP A 245 -1.28 20.70 -26.51
CA ASP A 245 -1.24 20.10 -27.85
C ASP A 245 -2.63 19.65 -28.36
N GLY A 246 -3.71 19.94 -27.63
CA GLY A 246 -5.10 19.61 -27.99
C GLY A 246 -5.55 18.19 -27.62
N LYS A 247 -4.63 17.32 -27.18
CA LYS A 247 -4.94 15.92 -26.81
C LYS A 247 -5.66 15.81 -25.46
N PHE A 248 -6.63 14.91 -25.39
CA PHE A 248 -7.33 14.62 -24.14
C PHE A 248 -6.42 14.00 -23.08
N ILE A 249 -6.51 14.52 -21.86
CA ILE A 249 -5.91 13.90 -20.67
C ILE A 249 -6.93 12.92 -20.11
N THR A 250 -6.52 11.66 -19.96
CA THR A 250 -7.40 10.59 -19.51
C THR A 250 -7.87 10.81 -18.07
N ILE A 251 -9.18 10.86 -17.86
CA ILE A 251 -9.80 10.91 -16.53
C ILE A 251 -10.49 9.59 -16.20
N LEU A 252 -10.60 9.28 -14.91
CA LEU A 252 -11.31 8.10 -14.44
C LEU A 252 -12.81 8.41 -14.39
N LEU A 253 -13.61 7.62 -15.11
CA LEU A 253 -15.06 7.72 -15.06
C LEU A 253 -15.61 6.51 -14.29
N GLY A 254 -16.09 6.79 -13.08
CA GLY A 254 -16.62 5.81 -12.15
C GLY A 254 -18.09 5.49 -12.44
N GLY A 255 -18.46 4.21 -12.33
CA GLY A 255 -19.85 3.78 -12.44
C GLY A 255 -20.05 2.38 -11.88
N ASP A 256 -21.29 1.91 -11.84
CA ASP A 256 -21.53 0.50 -11.53
C ASP A 256 -21.01 -0.40 -12.67
N ALA A 257 -20.95 -1.71 -12.43
CA ALA A 257 -20.40 -2.65 -13.40
C ALA A 257 -21.13 -2.62 -14.76
N LEU A 258 -22.44 -2.37 -14.77
CA LEU A 258 -23.24 -2.33 -15.99
C LEU A 258 -23.03 -1.02 -16.74
N SER A 259 -23.01 0.12 -16.03
CA SER A 259 -22.70 1.44 -16.61
C SER A 259 -21.30 1.44 -17.23
N VAL A 260 -20.32 0.79 -16.58
CA VAL A 260 -18.96 0.62 -17.13
C VAL A 260 -18.97 -0.21 -18.41
N GLU A 261 -19.64 -1.36 -18.42
CA GLU A 261 -19.74 -2.22 -19.62
C GLU A 261 -20.36 -1.46 -20.80
N ARG A 262 -21.43 -0.70 -20.53
CA ARG A 262 -22.15 0.10 -21.53
C ARG A 262 -21.31 1.28 -22.02
N GLY A 263 -20.60 1.95 -21.10
CA GLY A 263 -19.68 3.02 -21.42
C GLY A 263 -18.55 2.55 -22.34
N GLU A 264 -17.92 1.41 -22.00
CA GLU A 264 -16.92 0.81 -22.87
C GLU A 264 -17.50 0.37 -24.22
N ALA A 265 -18.72 -0.18 -24.24
CA ALA A 265 -19.39 -0.54 -25.49
C ALA A 265 -19.66 0.69 -26.37
N ALA A 266 -20.09 1.81 -25.78
CA ALA A 266 -20.26 3.08 -26.47
C ALA A 266 -18.94 3.62 -27.05
N SER A 267 -17.86 3.60 -26.27
CA SER A 267 -16.51 3.97 -26.76
C SER A 267 -16.06 3.06 -27.91
N ARG A 268 -16.24 1.74 -27.80
CA ARG A 268 -15.91 0.79 -28.88
C ARG A 268 -16.72 1.03 -30.15
N ALA A 269 -18.00 1.37 -30.02
CA ALA A 269 -18.88 1.65 -31.16
C ALA A 269 -18.43 2.88 -31.97
N ARG A 270 -17.65 3.77 -31.36
CA ARG A 270 -17.15 5.00 -31.97
C ARG A 270 -15.65 5.00 -32.26
N MET A 271 -14.95 3.90 -31.99
CA MET A 271 -13.48 3.81 -32.09
C MET A 271 -12.93 4.12 -33.50
N ASP A 272 -13.72 3.90 -34.55
CA ASP A 272 -13.33 4.15 -35.93
C ASP A 272 -13.59 5.60 -36.41
N ALA A 273 -14.04 6.50 -35.52
CA ALA A 273 -14.33 7.87 -35.90
C ALA A 273 -13.06 8.70 -36.19
N ILE A 274 -13.23 9.75 -37.00
CA ILE A 274 -12.11 10.54 -37.52
C ILE A 274 -11.52 11.44 -36.42
N THR A 275 -12.36 12.09 -35.63
CA THR A 275 -11.92 13.03 -34.58
C THR A 275 -11.79 12.32 -33.23
N GLU A 276 -10.84 12.76 -32.39
CA GLU A 276 -10.66 12.25 -31.01
C GLU A 276 -11.93 12.44 -30.17
N GLU A 277 -12.65 13.55 -30.41
CA GLU A 277 -13.96 13.83 -29.80
C GLU A 277 -14.98 12.78 -30.20
N ASP A 278 -15.14 12.55 -31.50
CA ASP A 278 -16.10 11.56 -32.00
C ASP A 278 -15.78 10.13 -31.56
N ARG A 279 -14.51 9.81 -31.31
CA ARG A 279 -14.04 8.51 -30.79
C ARG A 279 -14.30 8.31 -29.31
N LEU A 280 -14.80 9.32 -28.60
CA LEU A 280 -15.05 9.26 -27.16
C LEU A 280 -13.78 9.01 -26.35
N GLU A 281 -12.64 9.57 -26.79
CA GLU A 281 -11.38 9.47 -26.07
C GLU A 281 -11.37 10.34 -24.80
N GLY A 282 -10.43 10.07 -23.90
CA GLY A 282 -10.24 10.85 -22.67
C GLY A 282 -10.84 10.23 -21.41
N PHE A 283 -11.50 9.07 -21.50
CA PHE A 283 -12.03 8.35 -20.34
C PHE A 283 -11.32 7.01 -20.13
N THR A 284 -11.08 6.67 -18.87
CA THR A 284 -10.82 5.30 -18.42
C THR A 284 -11.97 4.89 -17.51
N TRP A 285 -12.77 3.94 -17.98
CA TRP A 285 -13.90 3.40 -17.24
C TRP A 285 -13.42 2.61 -16.03
N LYS A 286 -13.98 2.91 -14.87
CA LYS A 286 -13.64 2.27 -13.60
C LYS A 286 -14.90 1.78 -12.93
N SER A 287 -14.95 0.47 -12.65
CA SER A 287 -16.00 -0.10 -11.81
C SER A 287 -15.83 0.40 -10.39
N GLU A 288 -16.85 1.07 -9.89
CA GLU A 288 -16.96 1.48 -8.50
C GLU A 288 -17.86 0.47 -7.81
N ASP A 289 -17.23 -0.43 -7.04
CA ASP A 289 -17.92 -1.49 -6.32
C ASP A 289 -18.61 -0.98 -5.05
N TRP A 290 -19.39 0.08 -5.22
CA TRP A 290 -20.21 0.64 -4.16
C TRP A 290 -21.25 -0.38 -3.68
N HIS A 291 -21.83 -1.15 -4.60
CA HIS A 291 -22.75 -2.23 -4.25
C HIS A 291 -22.05 -3.30 -3.39
N GLY A 292 -20.83 -3.72 -3.73
CA GLY A 292 -20.03 -4.62 -2.91
C GLY A 292 -19.73 -4.06 -1.52
N HIS A 293 -19.40 -2.77 -1.41
CA HIS A 293 -19.22 -2.12 -0.11
C HIS A 293 -20.51 -2.10 0.73
N VAL A 294 -21.66 -1.79 0.13
CA VAL A 294 -22.95 -1.78 0.81
C VAL A 294 -23.36 -3.19 1.24
N ILE A 295 -23.10 -4.20 0.40
CA ILE A 295 -23.34 -5.62 0.73
C ILE A 295 -22.44 -6.05 1.90
N SER A 296 -21.14 -5.75 1.86
CA SER A 296 -20.21 -6.07 2.95
C SER A 296 -20.60 -5.40 4.27
N LEU A 297 -21.07 -4.14 4.21
CA LEU A 297 -21.61 -3.44 5.36
C LEU A 297 -22.85 -4.16 5.91
N GLN A 298 -23.77 -4.60 5.04
CA GLN A 298 -24.94 -5.35 5.47
C GLN A 298 -24.60 -6.71 6.08
N GLU A 299 -23.61 -7.43 5.56
CA GLU A 299 -23.13 -8.67 6.17
C GLU A 299 -22.56 -8.42 7.56
N THR A 300 -21.80 -7.34 7.73
CA THR A 300 -21.26 -6.92 9.03
C THR A 300 -22.40 -6.62 10.01
N PHE A 301 -23.46 -5.94 9.56
CA PHE A 301 -24.66 -5.70 10.37
C PHE A 301 -25.40 -7.01 10.69
N ASN A 302 -25.55 -7.93 9.73
CA ASN A 302 -26.19 -9.22 9.98
C ASN A 302 -25.44 -10.05 11.03
N LEU A 303 -24.10 -9.93 11.06
CA LEU A 303 -23.26 -10.59 12.04
C LEU A 303 -23.37 -9.94 13.43
N LEU A 304 -23.21 -8.62 13.50
CA LEU A 304 -22.97 -7.88 14.75
C LEU A 304 -24.18 -7.12 15.31
N TYR A 305 -25.27 -7.01 14.55
CA TYR A 305 -26.46 -6.24 14.91
C TYR A 305 -27.65 -7.17 15.16
N LYS A 306 -27.60 -7.92 16.27
CA LYS A 306 -28.70 -8.79 16.71
C LYS A 306 -29.33 -8.22 17.98
N GLY A 307 -30.66 -8.19 18.05
CA GLY A 307 -31.35 -7.67 19.23
C GLY A 307 -31.01 -8.41 20.52
N THR A 308 -30.71 -9.71 20.39
CA THR A 308 -30.29 -10.58 21.49
C THR A 308 -28.91 -10.23 22.02
N SER A 309 -28.05 -9.55 21.25
CA SER A 309 -26.67 -9.22 21.64
C SER A 309 -26.56 -7.91 22.42
N SER A 310 -27.68 -7.38 22.95
CA SER A 310 -27.70 -6.11 23.69
C SER A 310 -26.81 -6.09 24.93
N GLY A 311 -26.63 -7.22 25.60
CA GLY A 311 -25.71 -7.38 26.73
C GLY A 311 -24.28 -7.74 26.35
N GLU A 312 -24.01 -8.09 25.09
CA GLU A 312 -22.70 -8.53 24.62
C GLU A 312 -21.84 -7.32 24.22
N LYS A 313 -20.78 -7.08 25.00
CA LYS A 313 -19.86 -5.96 24.78
C LYS A 313 -19.15 -6.09 23.43
N GLY A 314 -19.15 -5.00 22.66
CA GLY A 314 -18.50 -4.92 21.35
C GLY A 314 -19.41 -5.23 20.17
N THR A 315 -20.67 -5.62 20.40
CA THR A 315 -21.63 -5.80 19.31
C THR A 315 -22.23 -4.46 18.87
N LEU A 316 -22.61 -4.35 17.60
CA LEU A 316 -23.17 -3.10 17.06
C LEU A 316 -24.50 -2.75 17.75
N PHE A 317 -25.27 -3.75 18.19
CA PHE A 317 -26.52 -3.52 18.92
C PHE A 317 -26.27 -2.98 20.34
N GLN A 318 -25.25 -3.48 21.04
CA GLN A 318 -24.84 -2.96 22.34
C GLN A 318 -24.29 -1.53 22.22
N LEU A 319 -23.46 -1.25 21.21
CA LEU A 319 -22.96 0.10 20.93
C LEU A 319 -24.08 1.08 20.57
N ARG A 320 -25.06 0.65 19.77
CA ARG A 320 -26.25 1.46 19.48
C ARG A 320 -26.97 1.90 20.76
N ASN A 321 -27.19 0.98 21.68
CA ASN A 321 -27.87 1.26 22.94
C ASN A 321 -27.02 2.18 23.83
N LEU A 322 -25.71 1.96 23.86
CA LEU A 322 -24.77 2.79 24.62
C LEU A 322 -24.74 4.25 24.14
N PHE A 323 -24.77 4.46 22.82
CA PHE A 323 -24.76 5.80 22.21
C PHE A 323 -26.16 6.37 21.92
N ASP A 324 -27.22 5.72 22.40
CA ASP A 324 -28.65 6.05 22.16
C ASP A 324 -29.00 6.38 20.69
N ARG A 325 -28.38 5.66 19.74
CA ARG A 325 -28.60 5.87 18.30
C ARG A 325 -29.81 5.07 17.80
N ARG A 326 -31.01 5.45 18.22
CA ARG A 326 -32.26 4.72 17.88
C ARG A 326 -32.59 4.66 16.39
N GLY A 327 -32.09 5.60 15.59
CA GLY A 327 -32.29 5.66 14.14
C GLY A 327 -31.53 4.61 13.32
N VAL A 328 -30.57 3.90 13.94
CA VAL A 328 -29.85 2.80 13.26
C VAL A 328 -30.77 1.59 13.16
N LYS A 329 -30.89 1.04 11.95
CA LYS A 329 -31.71 -0.14 11.62
C LYS A 329 -30.80 -1.31 11.26
N SER A 330 -31.31 -2.53 11.38
CA SER A 330 -30.58 -3.76 10.97
C SER A 330 -30.39 -3.85 9.46
N GLN A 331 -31.35 -3.34 8.69
CA GLN A 331 -31.30 -3.30 7.24
C GLN A 331 -30.70 -1.97 6.77
N VAL A 332 -29.47 -2.00 6.29
CA VAL A 332 -28.70 -0.85 5.80
C VAL A 332 -28.88 -0.67 4.29
N CYS A 333 -28.98 -1.76 3.51
CA CYS A 333 -29.06 -1.69 2.04
C CYS A 333 -30.27 -0.94 1.50
N VAL A 334 -31.39 -0.86 2.25
CA VAL A 334 -32.65 -0.28 1.75
C VAL A 334 -32.60 1.24 1.66
N ASN A 335 -31.65 1.89 2.35
CA ASN A 335 -31.60 3.35 2.46
C ASN A 335 -30.53 4.00 1.58
N VAL A 336 -29.83 3.25 0.74
CA VAL A 336 -28.72 3.78 -0.05
C VAL A 336 -29.12 3.77 -1.53
N LYS A 337 -29.19 4.95 -2.15
CA LYS A 337 -29.43 5.11 -3.59
C LYS A 337 -28.09 5.29 -4.29
N SER A 338 -27.85 4.57 -5.37
CA SER A 338 -26.68 4.74 -6.22
C SER A 338 -26.78 6.04 -7.02
N LEU A 339 -25.65 6.75 -7.13
CA LEU A 339 -25.44 7.90 -8.01
C LEU A 339 -24.12 7.64 -8.73
N ILE A 340 -24.08 7.93 -10.03
CA ILE A 340 -22.82 7.97 -10.77
C ILE A 340 -22.02 9.16 -10.25
N MET A 341 -20.84 8.90 -9.69
CA MET A 341 -19.92 9.93 -9.23
C MET A 341 -18.77 10.07 -10.22
N ILE A 342 -18.62 11.28 -10.74
CA ILE A 342 -17.43 11.70 -11.51
C ILE A 342 -16.49 12.35 -10.49
N HIS A 343 -15.28 11.82 -10.36
CA HIS A 343 -14.30 12.20 -9.34
C HIS A 343 -13.21 13.12 -9.88
#